data_AF-A0A9E7IVA4-F1
#
_entry.id   AF-A0A9E7IVA4-F1
#
_cell.length_a   1.000
_cell.length_b   1.000
_cell.length_c   1.000
_cell.angle_alpha   90.00
_cell.angle_beta   90.00
_cell.angle_gamma   90.00
#
_symmetry.space_group_name_H-M   'P 1'
#
loop_
_entity.id
_entity.type
_entity.pdbx_description
1 polymer ?
#
loop_
_entity_poly.entity_id
_entity_poly.type
_entity_poly.pdbx_seq_one_letter_code
_entity_poly.pdbx_strand_id
1 'polypeptide(L)'
;MDSEISKMIMETMLTLITTAFAFVAGLAWNEAIQKLIEEFYTAGGAVTGLLIYAVIVTIVAVVVTVLLARIAGKMGIDLDKD
;
A
#
# COMPACT_ATOMS: atom_id res chain seq x y z
N MET A 1 -17.14 -33.00 -4.20
CA MET A 1 -17.87 -31.99 -3.41
C MET A 1 -16.98 -31.44 -2.30
N ASP A 2 -16.34 -32.30 -1.51
CA ASP A 2 -15.44 -31.88 -0.41
C ASP A 2 -14.18 -31.10 -0.86
N SER A 3 -13.64 -31.41 -2.04
CA SER A 3 -12.48 -30.71 -2.62
C SER A 3 -12.78 -29.27 -3.03
N GLU A 4 -13.93 -29.04 -3.66
CA GLU A 4 -14.35 -27.72 -4.13
C GLU A 4 -14.62 -26.77 -2.96
N ILE A 5 -15.26 -27.28 -1.90
CA ILE A 5 -15.49 -26.53 -0.66
C ILE A 5 -14.15 -26.18 0.00
N SER A 6 -13.23 -27.14 0.10
CA SER A 6 -11.90 -26.89 0.68
C SER A 6 -11.11 -25.83 -0.12
N LYS A 7 -11.19 -25.87 -1.45
CA LYS A 7 -10.55 -24.88 -2.33
C LYS A 7 -11.15 -23.49 -2.14
N MET A 8 -12.49 -23.38 -2.11
CA MET A 8 -13.18 -22.12 -1.86
C MET A 8 -12.83 -21.51 -0.50
N ILE A 9 -12.76 -22.34 0.55
CA ILE A 9 -12.33 -21.90 1.88
C ILE A 9 -10.89 -21.37 1.82
N MET A 10 -9.98 -22.09 1.17
CA MET A 10 -8.59 -21.65 1.04
C MET A 10 -8.47 -20.31 0.29
N GLU A 11 -9.15 -20.16 -0.86
CA GLU A 11 -9.16 -18.91 -1.64
C GLU A 11 -9.71 -17.73 -0.81
N THR A 12 -10.78 -17.97 -0.05
CA THR A 12 -11.36 -16.96 0.86
C THR A 12 -10.37 -16.59 1.96
N MET A 13 -9.75 -17.57 2.61
CA MET A 13 -8.76 -17.33 3.66
C MET A 13 -7.55 -16.56 3.15
N LEU A 14 -7.02 -16.92 1.98
CA LEU A 14 -5.91 -16.22 1.34
C LEU A 14 -6.28 -14.76 1.04
N THR A 15 -7.48 -14.52 0.52
CA THR A 15 -7.97 -13.17 0.23
C THR A 15 -8.09 -12.34 1.52
N LEU A 16 -8.71 -12.89 2.56
CA LEU A 16 -8.87 -12.21 3.84
C LEU A 16 -7.52 -11.88 4.49
N ILE A 17 -6.61 -12.85 4.54
CA ILE A 17 -5.28 -12.69 5.15
C ILE A 17 -4.45 -11.68 4.37
N THR A 18 -4.41 -11.79 3.03
CA THR A 18 -3.64 -10.85 2.19
C THR A 18 -4.19 -9.42 2.31
N THR A 19 -5.51 -9.27 2.36
CA THR A 19 -6.15 -7.95 2.55
C THR A 19 -5.83 -7.35 3.91
N ALA A 20 -5.92 -8.15 4.99
CA ALA A 20 -5.58 -7.72 6.33
C ALA A 20 -4.11 -7.30 6.45
N PHE A 21 -3.18 -8.07 5.86
CA PHE A 21 -1.77 -7.71 5.85
C PHE A 21 -1.47 -6.46 5.00
N ALA A 22 -2.14 -6.29 3.85
CA ALA A 22 -2.01 -5.07 3.06
C ALA A 22 -2.44 -3.83 3.86
N PHE A 23 -3.52 -3.94 4.65
CA PHE A 23 -3.96 -2.87 5.55
C PHE A 23 -2.94 -2.57 6.66
N VAL A 24 -2.46 -3.60 7.36
CA VAL A 24 -1.44 -3.45 8.41
C VAL A 24 -0.16 -2.86 7.85
N ALA A 25 0.29 -3.30 6.66
CA ALA A 25 1.44 -2.74 6.00
C ALA A 25 1.24 -1.25 5.69
N GLY A 26 0.08 -0.86 5.13
CA GLY A 26 -0.25 0.54 4.87
C GLY A 26 -0.18 1.41 6.13
N LEU A 27 -0.72 0.93 7.25
CA LEU A 27 -0.63 1.62 8.54
C LEU A 27 0.80 1.72 9.06
N ALA A 28 1.58 0.64 8.98
CA ALA A 28 2.95 0.62 9.47
C ALA A 28 3.86 1.59 8.69
N TRP A 29 3.71 1.66 7.36
CA TRP A 29 4.47 2.60 6.53
C TRP A 29 4.06 4.06 6.82
N ASN A 30 2.77 4.32 7.04
CA ASN A 30 2.30 5.64 7.46
C ASN A 30 2.96 6.09 8.77
N GLU A 31 2.90 5.27 9.82
CA GLU A 31 3.52 5.58 11.11
C GLU A 31 5.03 5.72 11.02
N ALA A 32 5.70 4.86 10.24
CA ALA A 32 7.16 4.91 10.07
C ALA A 32 7.61 6.24 9.45
N ILE A 33 6.94 6.70 8.39
CA ILE A 33 7.28 7.97 7.75
C ILE A 33 7.07 9.15 8.71
N GLN A 34 5.96 9.16 9.46
CA GLN A 34 5.70 10.21 10.46
C GLN A 34 6.79 10.26 11.53
N LYS A 35 7.13 9.11 12.14
CA LYS A 35 8.18 9.04 13.17
C LYS A 35 9.55 9.42 12.63
N LEU A 36 9.88 9.04 11.39
CA LEU A 36 11.14 9.46 10.76
C LEU A 36 11.19 10.97 10.58
N ILE A 37 10.09 11.60 10.16
CA ILE A 37 10.02 13.06 10.04
C ILE A 37 10.19 13.71 11.42
N GLU A 38 9.49 13.22 12.45
CA GLU A 38 9.62 13.73 13.82
C GLU A 38 11.06 13.61 14.36
N GLU A 39 11.73 12.49 14.10
CA GLU A 39 13.10 12.24 14.54
C GLU A 39 14.11 13.18 13.84
N PHE A 40 14.00 13.35 12.52
CA PHE A 40 14.98 14.11 11.74
C PHE A 40 14.63 15.60 11.56
N TYR A 41 13.39 16.00 11.79
CA TYR A 41 12.89 17.36 11.59
C TYR A 41 12.35 17.95 12.90
N THR A 42 13.26 18.41 13.75
CA THR A 42 12.95 19.06 15.04
C THR A 42 12.78 20.58 14.93
N ALA A 43 13.12 21.18 13.78
CA ALA A 43 13.36 22.62 13.63
C ALA A 43 12.18 23.43 13.05
N GLY A 44 11.06 22.81 12.67
CA GLY A 44 9.88 23.51 12.14
C GLY A 44 8.60 23.17 12.88
N GLY A 45 7.70 24.14 13.00
CA GLY A 45 6.39 23.94 13.62
C GLY A 45 5.61 22.79 12.99
N ALA A 46 4.64 22.24 13.74
CA ALA A 46 3.87 21.05 13.39
C ALA A 46 3.31 21.03 11.95
N VAL A 47 2.96 22.21 11.40
CA VAL A 47 2.43 22.36 10.04
C VAL A 47 3.48 22.01 8.98
N THR A 48 4.74 22.42 9.14
CA THR A 48 5.77 22.15 8.13
C THR A 48 6.14 20.67 8.08
N GLY A 49 6.14 19.97 9.22
CA GLY A 49 6.32 18.52 9.27
C GLY A 49 5.21 17.77 8.51
N LEU A 50 3.96 18.20 8.68
CA LEU A 50 2.81 17.65 7.95
C LEU A 50 2.89 17.90 6.43
N LEU A 51 3.40 19.06 6.01
CA LEU A 51 3.61 19.36 4.59
C LEU A 51 4.69 18.45 3.98
N ILE A 52 5.80 18.22 4.69
CA ILE A 52 6.86 17.29 4.26
C ILE A 52 6.29 15.87 4.14
N TYR A 53 5.55 15.41 5.16
CA TYR A 53 4.87 14.12 5.16
C TYR A 53 3.96 13.97 3.92
N ALA A 54 3.09 14.95 3.65
CA ALA A 54 2.16 14.90 2.53
C ALA A 54 2.87 14.79 1.17
N VAL A 55 3.95 15.55 0.98
CA VAL A 55 4.76 15.48 -0.26
C VAL A 55 5.41 14.11 -0.42
N ILE A 56 6.03 13.57 0.64
CA ILE A 56 6.68 12.26 0.61
C ILE A 56 5.69 11.16 0.27
N VAL A 57 4.55 11.11 0.96
CA VAL A 57 3.52 10.08 0.72
C VAL A 57 2.95 10.18 -0.69
N THR A 58 2.77 11.39 -1.22
CA THR A 58 2.31 11.59 -2.60
C THR A 58 3.31 11.05 -3.62
N ILE A 59 4.60 11.35 -3.44
CA ILE A 59 5.65 10.84 -4.33
C ILE A 59 5.68 9.31 -4.31
N VAL A 60 5.65 8.71 -3.11
CA VAL A 60 5.63 7.25 -2.95
C VAL A 60 4.40 6.64 -3.62
N ALA A 61 3.21 7.20 -3.39
CA ALA A 61 1.97 6.72 -3.98
C ALA A 61 2.01 6.75 -5.52
N VAL A 62 2.49 7.84 -6.12
CA VAL A 62 2.65 7.96 -7.57
C VAL A 62 3.65 6.94 -8.11
N VAL A 63 4.82 6.82 -7.47
CA VAL A 63 5.85 5.86 -7.90
C VAL A 63 5.33 4.43 -7.85
N VAL A 64 4.73 4.01 -6.73
CA VAL A 64 4.16 2.66 -6.57
C VAL A 64 3.07 2.41 -7.60
N THR A 65 2.15 3.36 -7.81
CA THR A 65 1.07 3.22 -8.79
C THR A 65 1.60 3.06 -10.21
N VAL A 66 2.60 3.86 -10.61
CA VAL A 66 3.23 3.76 -11.94
C VAL A 66 3.97 2.43 -12.10
N LEU A 67 4.67 1.96 -11.07
CA LEU A 67 5.37 0.67 -11.11
C LEU A 67 4.38 -0.49 -11.26
N LEU A 68 3.30 -0.48 -10.50
CA LEU A 68 2.23 -1.49 -10.60
C LEU A 68 1.58 -1.46 -11.98
N ALA A 69 1.26 -0.29 -12.52
CA ALA A 69 0.71 -0.14 -13.87
C ALA A 69 1.65 -0.71 -14.95
N ARG A 70 2.96 -0.45 -14.84
CA ARG A 70 3.98 -1.01 -15.75
C ARG A 70 4.08 -2.53 -15.65
N ILE A 71 4.02 -3.07 -14.43
CA ILE A 71 4.07 -4.52 -14.20
C ILE A 71 2.82 -5.19 -14.77
N ALA A 72 1.63 -4.61 -14.54
CA ALA A 72 0.38 -5.10 -15.12
C ALA A 72 0.42 -5.12 -16.66
N GLY A 73 0.91 -4.04 -17.29
CA GLY A 73 1.07 -3.99 -18.74
C GLY A 73 2.04 -5.05 -19.30
N LYS A 74 3.13 -5.36 -18.58
CA LYS A 74 4.05 -6.45 -18.96
C LYS A 74 3.43 -7.85 -18.84
N MET A 75 2.44 -8.01 -17.95
CA MET A 75 1.73 -9.28 -17.77
C MET A 75 0.55 -9.44 -18.72
N GLY A 76 0.32 -8.49 -19.64
CA GLY A 76 -0.85 -8.49 -20.53
C GLY A 76 -2.17 -8.30 -19.79
N ILE A 77 -2.13 -7.70 -18.60
CA ILE A 77 -3.35 -7.36 -17.86
C ILE A 77 -3.87 -6.05 -18.41
N ASP A 78 -4.94 -6.13 -19.21
CA ASP A 78 -5.70 -4.95 -19.59
C ASP A 78 -6.31 -4.33 -18.33
N LEU A 79 -5.89 -3.09 -18.03
CA LEU A 79 -6.36 -2.28 -16.92
C LEU A 79 -7.68 -1.54 -17.27
N ASP A 80 -8.03 -1.48 -18.55
CA ASP A 80 -9.26 -0.86 -19.08
C ASP A 80 -10.37 -1.90 -19.29
N LYS A 81 -10.59 -2.84 -18.36
CA LYS A 81 -11.73 -3.77 -18.46
C LYS A 81 -13.03 -3.08 -18.04
N ASP A 82 -13.52 -2.19 -18.92
CA ASP A 82 -14.93 -1.80 -19.08
C ASP A 82 -15.29 -1.86 -20.58
#